data_AF-A0A7J8MNY5-F1
#
_entry.id   AF-A0A7J8MNY5-F1
#
_cell.length_a   1.000
_cell.length_b   1.000
_cell.length_c   1.000
_cell.angle_alpha   90.00
_cell.angle_beta   90.00
_cell.angle_gamma   90.00
#
_symmetry.space_group_name_H-M   'P 1'
#
loop_
_entity.id
_entity.type
_entity.pdbx_description
1 polymer ?
#
loop_
_entity_poly.entity_id
_entity_poly.type
_entity_poly.pdbx_seq_one_letter_code
_entity_poly.pdbx_strand_id
1 'polypeptide(L)'
;MSSSGVVRRGIHYLQKLKAANIPSDLIEEGQNRVIDASLTLIRERAKLKGELVRALGGALASTSLLGVPLGHNSSFLQGPAFAPPRIREAIWCGSTNSATEEGKELNDPRVLTDVGDVPVQEIRDCGVDDDRLMSVISESVKLVMEE
;
A
#
# COMPACT_ATOMS: atom_id res chain seq x y z
N MET A 1 4.60 2.56 -22.27
CA MET A 1 3.29 3.22 -22.05
C MET A 1 3.39 4.19 -20.88
N SER A 2 2.76 5.36 -21.00
CA SER A 2 3.06 6.62 -20.30
C SER A 2 2.72 6.64 -18.80
N SER A 3 3.74 6.74 -17.93
CA SER A 3 3.58 7.04 -16.50
C SER A 3 3.34 8.54 -16.21
N SER A 4 3.41 9.41 -17.23
CA SER A 4 3.23 10.86 -17.10
C SER A 4 1.78 11.30 -16.85
N GLY A 5 0.81 10.39 -16.94
CA GLY A 5 -0.61 10.71 -16.82
C GLY A 5 -1.07 10.95 -15.38
N VAL A 6 -0.56 10.21 -14.40
CA VAL A 6 -1.16 10.17 -13.05
C VAL A 6 -0.74 11.39 -12.21
N VAL A 7 0.55 11.77 -12.24
CA VAL A 7 1.02 13.01 -11.58
C VAL A 7 0.37 14.25 -12.20
N ARG A 8 0.19 14.26 -13.53
CA ARG A 8 -0.53 15.34 -14.22
C ARG A 8 -2.02 15.38 -13.88
N ARG A 9 -2.66 14.23 -13.60
CA ARG A 9 -4.09 14.14 -13.26
C ARG A 9 -4.40 14.74 -11.89
N GLY A 10 -3.63 14.43 -10.84
CA GLY A 10 -3.88 14.99 -9.50
C GLY A 10 -3.74 16.52 -9.43
N ILE A 11 -2.69 17.07 -10.06
CA ILE A 11 -2.49 18.53 -10.16
C ILE A 11 -3.63 19.17 -10.98
N HIS A 12 -4.05 18.53 -12.07
CA HIS A 12 -5.18 18.98 -12.89
C HIS A 12 -6.53 18.88 -12.14
N TYR A 13 -6.71 17.88 -11.28
CA TYR A 13 -7.91 17.71 -10.46
C TYR A 13 -8.05 18.84 -9.44
N LEU A 14 -6.99 19.12 -8.67
CA LEU A 14 -6.98 20.24 -7.73
C LEU A 14 -7.16 21.60 -8.42
N GLN A 15 -6.52 21.81 -9.58
CA GLN A 15 -6.72 23.03 -10.38
C GLN A 15 -8.17 23.18 -10.84
N LYS A 16 -8.82 22.08 -11.26
CA LYS A 16 -10.23 22.08 -11.66
C LYS A 16 -11.17 22.38 -10.49
N LEU A 17 -10.90 21.83 -9.30
CA LEU A 17 -11.67 22.12 -8.09
C LEU A 17 -11.52 23.59 -7.67
N LYS A 18 -10.30 24.14 -7.72
CA LYS A 18 -10.04 25.56 -7.48
C LYS A 18 -10.75 26.45 -8.49
N ALA A 19 -10.70 26.11 -9.78
CA ALA A 19 -11.40 26.84 -10.84
C ALA A 19 -12.93 26.81 -10.67
N ALA A 20 -13.46 25.77 -10.02
CA ALA A 20 -14.88 25.61 -9.71
C ALA A 20 -15.30 26.25 -8.36
N ASN A 21 -14.40 26.98 -7.67
CA ASN A 21 -14.64 27.59 -6.35
C ASN A 21 -15.15 26.59 -5.30
N ILE A 22 -14.68 25.35 -5.34
CA ILE A 22 -15.02 24.36 -4.32
C ILE A 22 -14.40 24.76 -2.98
N PRO A 23 -15.15 24.74 -1.86
CA PRO A 23 -14.62 25.04 -0.54
C PRO A 23 -13.44 24.14 -0.17
N SER A 24 -12.39 24.70 0.43
CA SER A 24 -11.20 23.95 0.90
C SER A 24 -11.56 22.83 1.86
N ASP A 25 -12.49 23.10 2.77
CA ASP A 25 -12.88 22.19 3.84
C ASP A 25 -13.53 20.92 3.28
N LEU A 26 -14.27 21.05 2.17
CA LEU A 26 -14.87 19.91 1.47
C LEU A 26 -13.82 19.03 0.79
N ILE A 27 -12.74 19.63 0.28
CA ILE A 27 -11.61 18.90 -0.30
C ILE A 27 -10.86 18.15 0.80
N GLU A 28 -10.57 18.84 1.91
CA GLU A 28 -9.89 18.25 3.06
C GLU A 28 -10.69 17.08 3.66
N GLU A 29 -12.00 17.23 3.86
CA GLU A 29 -12.86 16.15 4.33
C GLU A 29 -12.84 14.93 3.38
N GLY A 30 -12.85 15.20 2.07
CA GLY A 30 -12.69 14.16 1.04
C GLY A 30 -11.36 13.43 1.14
N GLN A 31 -10.26 14.17 1.31
CA GLN A 31 -8.93 13.59 1.51
C GLN A 31 -8.86 12.73 2.78
N ASN A 32 -9.40 13.23 3.90
CA ASN A 32 -9.46 12.51 5.17
C ASN A 32 -10.15 11.16 5.01
N ARG A 33 -11.34 11.16 4.41
CA ARG A 33 -12.11 9.93 4.19
C ARG A 33 -11.41 8.92 3.29
N VAL A 34 -10.71 9.38 2.24
CA VAL A 34 -9.93 8.50 1.36
C VAL A 34 -8.76 7.88 2.13
N ILE A 35 -8.05 8.67 2.93
CA ILE A 35 -6.96 8.20 3.78
C ILE A 35 -7.48 7.20 4.84
N ASP A 36 -8.58 7.52 5.52
CA ASP A 36 -9.17 6.67 6.55
C ASP A 36 -9.60 5.31 6.00
N ALA A 37 -10.24 5.30 4.82
CA ALA A 37 -10.60 4.06 4.14
C ALA A 37 -9.35 3.25 3.74
N SER A 38 -8.30 3.93 3.28
CA SER A 38 -7.03 3.31 2.90
C SER A 38 -6.34 2.64 4.09
N LEU A 39 -6.25 3.34 5.23
CA LEU A 39 -5.69 2.80 6.48
C LEU A 39 -6.56 1.68 7.05
N THR A 40 -7.88 1.79 6.93
CA THR A 40 -8.81 0.75 7.39
C THR A 40 -8.62 -0.55 6.61
N LEU A 41 -8.41 -0.48 5.29
CA LEU A 41 -8.14 -1.68 4.49
C LEU A 41 -6.88 -2.43 4.97
N ILE A 42 -5.82 -1.69 5.28
CA ILE A 42 -4.58 -2.27 5.81
C ILE A 42 -4.81 -2.84 7.22
N ARG A 43 -5.48 -2.09 8.11
CA ARG A 43 -5.80 -2.51 9.48
C ARG A 43 -6.58 -3.82 9.52
N GLU A 44 -7.69 -3.90 8.78
CA GLU A 44 -8.55 -5.09 8.80
C GLU A 44 -7.83 -6.32 8.23
N ARG A 45 -6.97 -6.13 7.23
CA ARG A 45 -6.12 -7.22 6.71
C ARG A 45 -5.03 -7.61 7.69
N ALA A 46 -4.32 -6.66 8.30
CA ALA A 46 -3.29 -6.91 9.30
C ALA A 46 -3.87 -7.70 10.47
N LYS A 47 -5.01 -7.26 11.00
CA LYS A 47 -5.72 -7.94 12.08
C LYS A 47 -6.09 -9.38 11.74
N LEU A 48 -6.70 -9.61 10.58
CA LEU A 48 -7.06 -10.96 10.14
C LEU A 48 -5.83 -11.89 10.04
N LYS A 49 -4.70 -11.37 9.53
CA LYS A 49 -3.46 -12.15 9.41
C LYS A 49 -2.79 -12.38 10.76
N GLY A 50 -2.77 -11.38 11.64
CA GLY A 50 -2.27 -11.48 13.01
C GLY A 50 -3.06 -12.51 13.84
N GLU A 51 -4.39 -12.47 13.76
CA GLU A 51 -5.27 -13.46 14.41
C GLU A 51 -4.99 -14.88 13.93
N LEU A 52 -4.81 -15.07 12.62
CA LEU A 52 -4.46 -16.37 12.04
C LEU A 52 -3.12 -16.89 12.58
N VAL A 53 -2.07 -16.04 12.60
CA VAL A 53 -0.74 -16.42 13.10
C VAL A 53 -0.79 -16.76 14.59
N ARG A 54 -1.49 -15.94 15.39
CA ARG A 54 -1.69 -16.19 16.82
C ARG A 54 -2.42 -17.50 17.09
N ALA A 55 -3.47 -17.80 16.32
CA ALA A 55 -4.24 -19.02 16.45
C ALA A 55 -3.41 -20.29 16.13
N LEU A 56 -2.48 -20.20 15.18
CA LEU A 56 -1.54 -21.29 14.87
C LEU A 56 -0.45 -21.45 15.93
N GLY A 57 -0.08 -20.37 16.62
CA GLY A 57 0.90 -20.37 17.70
C GLY A 57 2.33 -20.69 17.25
N GLY A 58 3.28 -20.56 18.19
CA GLY A 58 4.69 -20.94 17.98
C GLY A 58 5.54 -19.95 17.17
N ALA A 59 4.96 -18.88 16.62
CA ALA A 59 5.70 -17.80 15.98
C ALA A 59 6.03 -16.68 16.98
N LEU A 60 7.31 -16.33 17.11
CA LEU A 60 7.75 -15.13 17.84
C LEU A 60 7.69 -13.87 16.95
N ALA A 61 7.82 -14.07 15.64
CA ALA A 61 7.67 -13.06 14.61
C ALA A 61 7.18 -13.75 13.33
N SER A 62 6.33 -13.06 12.56
CA SER A 62 5.96 -13.48 11.21
C SER A 62 6.20 -12.32 10.24
N THR A 63 6.67 -12.64 9.03
CA THR A 63 6.91 -11.61 8.01
C THR A 63 5.59 -11.28 7.31
N SER A 64 5.24 -10.00 7.21
CA SER A 64 4.03 -9.57 6.49
C SER A 64 4.36 -8.59 5.38
N LEU A 65 3.95 -8.90 4.14
CA LEU A 65 4.16 -8.03 2.99
C LEU A 65 3.20 -6.82 3.04
N LEU A 66 3.77 -5.62 2.97
CA LEU A 66 3.07 -4.38 2.72
C LEU A 66 3.69 -3.72 1.49
N GLY A 67 2.94 -3.64 0.39
CA GLY A 67 3.44 -3.00 -0.82
C GLY A 67 3.16 -1.50 -0.83
N VAL A 68 4.13 -0.74 -1.32
CA VAL A 68 4.03 0.72 -1.49
C VAL A 68 4.25 1.04 -2.97
N PRO A 69 3.18 1.08 -3.80
CA PRO A 69 3.26 1.32 -5.24
C PRO A 69 3.54 2.80 -5.58
N LEU A 70 4.70 3.28 -5.14
CA LEU A 70 5.17 4.66 -5.30
C LEU A 70 6.36 4.70 -6.26
N GLY A 71 6.25 5.52 -7.30
CA GLY A 71 7.34 5.71 -8.27
C GLY A 71 7.59 7.16 -8.66
N HIS A 72 6.80 8.12 -8.16
CA HIS A 72 6.91 9.52 -8.62
C HIS A 72 8.15 10.25 -8.10
N ASN A 73 8.80 9.74 -7.05
CA ASN A 73 10.06 10.24 -6.52
C ASN A 73 11.30 9.74 -7.30
N SER A 74 11.13 8.87 -8.30
CA SER A 74 12.24 8.42 -9.14
C SER A 74 12.71 9.51 -10.11
N SER A 75 14.03 9.66 -10.26
CA SER A 75 14.67 10.70 -11.09
C SER A 75 14.72 10.40 -12.59
N PHE A 76 14.47 9.15 -13.00
CA PHE A 76 14.52 8.73 -14.40
C PHE A 76 13.22 8.04 -14.87
N LEU A 77 12.90 6.86 -14.32
CA LEU A 77 11.69 6.10 -14.67
C LEU A 77 10.87 5.76 -13.42
N GLN A 78 9.55 5.90 -13.53
CA GLN A 78 8.59 5.66 -12.45
C GLN A 78 8.02 4.23 -12.46
N GLY A 79 8.68 3.32 -13.17
CA GLY A 79 8.31 1.91 -13.27
C GLY A 79 8.14 1.17 -11.94
N PRO A 80 8.90 1.48 -10.86
CA PRO A 80 8.74 0.81 -9.57
C PRO A 80 7.33 0.87 -8.97
N ALA A 81 6.50 1.86 -9.35
CA ALA A 81 5.10 1.92 -8.92
C ALA A 81 4.28 0.65 -9.28
N PHE A 82 4.70 -0.10 -10.30
CA PHE A 82 4.02 -1.32 -10.76
C PHE A 82 4.62 -2.61 -10.17
N ALA A 83 5.65 -2.51 -9.34
CA ALA A 83 6.40 -3.66 -8.86
C ALA A 83 5.64 -4.57 -7.87
N PRO A 84 4.90 -4.06 -6.87
CA PRO A 84 4.36 -4.93 -5.82
C PRO A 84 3.45 -6.08 -6.33
N PRO A 85 2.51 -5.86 -7.26
CA PRO A 85 1.73 -6.96 -7.82
C PRO A 85 2.57 -8.00 -8.59
N ARG A 86 3.61 -7.57 -9.29
CA ARG A 86 4.51 -8.46 -10.06
C ARG A 86 5.42 -9.29 -9.18
N ILE A 87 5.85 -8.72 -8.05
CA ILE A 87 6.63 -9.47 -7.06
C ILE A 87 5.78 -10.60 -6.47
N ARG A 88 4.52 -10.31 -6.09
CA ARG A 88 3.59 -11.33 -5.59
C ARG A 88 3.31 -12.45 -6.61
N GLU A 89 3.11 -12.08 -7.87
CA GLU A 89 2.95 -13.04 -8.96
C GLU A 89 4.15 -13.99 -9.05
N ALA A 90 5.37 -13.46 -8.93
CA ALA A 90 6.59 -14.26 -9.00
C ALA A 90 6.79 -15.17 -7.77
N ILE A 91 6.41 -14.72 -6.57
CA ILE A 91 6.49 -15.55 -5.35
C ILE A 91 5.63 -16.82 -5.48
N TRP A 92 4.46 -16.71 -6.10
CA TRP A 92 3.47 -17.80 -6.22
C TRP A 92 3.42 -18.41 -7.63
N CYS A 93 4.49 -18.29 -8.40
CA CYS A 93 4.55 -18.84 -9.74
C CYS A 93 4.53 -20.38 -9.70
N GLY A 94 3.75 -21.03 -10.57
CA GLY A 94 3.69 -22.50 -10.63
C GLY A 94 4.99 -23.19 -11.06
N SER A 95 6.01 -22.43 -11.50
CA SER A 95 7.34 -22.95 -11.79
C SER A 95 8.23 -23.10 -10.56
N THR A 96 7.85 -22.50 -9.43
CA THR A 96 8.60 -22.57 -8.17
C THR A 96 7.89 -23.49 -7.18
N ASN A 97 8.62 -23.96 -6.17
CA ASN A 97 8.00 -24.52 -4.98
C ASN A 97 7.79 -23.40 -3.93
N SER A 98 7.20 -23.74 -2.80
CA SER A 98 6.94 -22.81 -1.70
C SER A 98 8.01 -22.88 -0.59
N ALA A 99 9.14 -23.54 -0.81
CA ALA A 99 10.19 -23.67 0.18
C ALA A 99 11.30 -22.63 -0.06
N THR A 100 11.76 -21.96 1.00
CA THR A 100 12.96 -21.12 0.92
C THR A 100 14.23 -21.96 0.85
N GLU A 101 15.39 -21.35 0.55
CA GLU A 101 16.69 -22.05 0.52
C GLU A 101 17.04 -22.74 1.84
N GLU A 102 16.62 -22.17 2.98
CA GLU A 102 16.81 -22.76 4.31
C GLU A 102 15.68 -23.73 4.71
N GLY A 103 14.74 -24.01 3.81
CA GLY A 103 13.65 -24.96 4.03
C GLY A 103 12.45 -24.44 4.82
N LYS A 104 12.23 -23.11 4.90
CA LYS A 104 11.00 -22.57 5.49
C LYS A 104 9.86 -22.64 4.49
N GLU A 105 8.67 -23.03 4.95
CA GLU A 105 7.47 -23.18 4.12
C GLU A 105 6.71 -21.85 3.99
N LEU A 106 6.67 -21.27 2.80
CA LEU A 106 6.00 -19.99 2.53
C LEU A 106 4.48 -20.08 2.64
N ASN A 107 3.88 -21.25 2.43
CA ASN A 107 2.44 -21.42 2.65
C ASN A 107 2.05 -21.39 4.14
N ASP A 108 3.02 -21.44 5.06
CA ASP A 108 2.77 -21.29 6.48
C ASP A 108 2.63 -19.79 6.83
N PRO A 109 1.45 -19.34 7.33
CA PRO A 109 1.25 -17.95 7.73
C PRO A 109 2.22 -17.45 8.80
N ARG A 110 2.84 -18.37 9.57
CA ARG A 110 3.87 -18.03 10.56
C ARG A 110 5.19 -17.62 9.93
N VAL A 111 5.39 -17.95 8.65
CA VAL A 111 6.58 -17.57 7.87
C VAL A 111 6.28 -16.31 7.06
N LEU A 112 5.17 -16.30 6.32
CA LEU A 112 4.82 -15.21 5.42
C LEU A 112 3.31 -14.94 5.37
N THR A 113 2.92 -13.68 5.56
CA THR A 113 1.58 -13.15 5.27
C THR A 113 1.67 -11.95 4.32
N ASP A 114 0.52 -11.46 3.87
CA ASP A 114 0.41 -10.30 2.99
C ASP A 114 -0.82 -9.48 3.36
N VAL A 115 -0.61 -8.19 3.63
CA VAL A 115 -1.67 -7.21 3.94
C VAL A 115 -2.07 -6.38 2.73
N GLY A 116 -1.42 -6.58 1.57
CA GLY A 116 -1.70 -5.89 0.33
C GLY A 116 -0.91 -4.59 0.16
N ASP A 117 -1.49 -3.66 -0.57
CA ASP A 117 -0.82 -2.44 -1.02
C ASP A 117 -1.48 -1.21 -0.42
N VAL A 118 -0.67 -0.21 -0.07
CA VAL A 118 -1.15 1.14 0.24
C VAL A 118 -1.76 1.74 -1.05
N PRO A 119 -3.00 2.29 -1.01
CA PRO A 119 -3.65 2.99 -2.13
C PRO A 119 -2.98 4.33 -2.53
N VAL A 120 -1.70 4.28 -2.94
CA VAL A 120 -0.88 5.47 -3.21
C VAL A 120 -1.45 6.32 -4.35
N GLN A 121 -1.98 5.71 -5.40
CA GLN A 121 -2.47 6.47 -6.55
C GLN A 121 -3.80 7.17 -6.23
N GLU A 122 -4.65 6.53 -5.43
CA GLU A 122 -5.92 7.04 -4.93
C GLU A 122 -5.71 8.26 -4.01
N ILE A 123 -4.77 8.15 -3.07
CA ILE A 123 -4.40 9.25 -2.16
C ILE A 123 -3.83 10.44 -2.94
N ARG A 124 -3.00 10.18 -3.96
CA ARG A 124 -2.44 11.25 -4.79
C ARG A 124 -3.48 11.91 -5.69
N ASP A 125 -4.46 11.16 -6.20
CA ASP A 125 -5.51 11.69 -7.08
C ASP A 125 -6.43 12.68 -6.34
N CYS A 126 -6.68 12.47 -5.03
CA CYS A 126 -7.42 13.43 -4.21
C CYS A 126 -6.60 14.67 -3.79
N GLY A 127 -5.36 14.78 -4.26
CA GLY A 127 -4.54 15.99 -4.13
C GLY A 127 -3.82 16.14 -2.79
N VAL A 128 -3.56 15.02 -2.13
CA VAL A 128 -2.71 14.98 -0.92
C VAL A 128 -1.25 15.24 -1.32
N ASP A 129 -0.55 16.06 -0.53
CA ASP A 129 0.87 16.34 -0.72
C ASP A 129 1.77 15.17 -0.29
N ASP A 130 3.07 15.29 -0.61
CA ASP A 130 4.02 14.21 -0.35
C ASP A 130 4.28 13.99 1.15
N ASP A 131 4.31 15.05 1.97
CA ASP A 131 4.53 14.92 3.41
C ASP A 131 3.42 14.10 4.06
N ARG A 132 2.17 14.41 3.71
CA ARG A 132 1.00 13.70 4.21
C ARG A 132 0.90 12.29 3.64
N LEU A 133 1.25 12.07 2.36
CA LEU A 133 1.35 10.72 1.78
C LEU A 133 2.38 9.85 2.53
N MET A 134 3.56 10.41 2.83
CA MET A 134 4.61 9.68 3.57
C MET A 134 4.19 9.39 5.02
N SER A 135 3.40 10.28 5.64
CA SER A 135 2.77 10.01 6.93
C SER A 135 1.83 8.80 6.86
N VAL A 136 0.96 8.72 5.84
CA VAL A 136 0.06 7.57 5.65
C VAL A 136 0.83 6.25 5.46
N ILE A 137 1.95 6.27 4.74
CA ILE A 137 2.83 5.09 4.60
C ILE A 137 3.39 4.69 5.98
N SER A 138 3.84 5.65 6.77
CA SER A 138 4.36 5.40 8.12
C SER A 138 3.29 4.80 9.04
N GLU A 139 2.08 5.33 9.00
CA GLU A 139 0.94 4.78 9.76
C GLU A 139 0.54 3.39 9.27
N SER A 140 0.59 3.12 7.96
CA SER A 140 0.33 1.79 7.40
C SER A 140 1.32 0.74 7.92
N VAL A 141 2.60 1.12 8.10
CA VAL A 141 3.61 0.24 8.69
C VAL A 141 3.31 -0.01 10.17
N LYS A 142 2.96 1.02 10.95
CA LYS A 142 2.58 0.87 12.36
C LYS A 142 1.40 -0.09 12.54
N LEU A 143 0.37 0.02 11.69
CA LEU A 143 -0.77 -0.89 11.71
C LEU A 143 -0.38 -2.37 11.52
N VAL A 144 0.69 -2.65 10.78
CA VAL A 144 1.21 -4.01 10.61
C VAL A 144 2.06 -4.45 11.81
N MET A 145 2.72 -3.52 12.49
CA MET A 145 3.55 -3.81 13.67
C MET A 145 2.73 -4.02 14.95
N GLU A 146 1.54 -3.41 15.02
CA GLU A 146 0.63 -3.50 16.17
C GLU A 146 -0.20 -4.79 16.19
N GLU A 147 -0.25 -5.52 15.08
CA GLU A 147 -0.95 -6.81 14.91
C GLU A 147 0.01 -7.99 14.92
#